data_AF-A0A0C2R0U2-F1
#
_entry.id   AF-A0A0C2R0U2-F1
#
_cell.length_a   1.000
_cell.length_b   1.000
_cell.length_c   1.000
_cell.angle_alpha   90.00
_cell.angle_beta   90.00
_cell.angle_gamma   90.00
#
_symmetry.space_group_name_H-M   'P 1'
#
loop_
_entity.id
_entity.type
_entity.pdbx_description
1 polymer ?
#
loop_
_entity_poly.entity_id
_entity_poly.type
_entity_poly.pdbx_seq_one_letter_code
_entity_poly.pdbx_strand_id
1 'polypeptide(L)'
;MKFNIGFKVFFSILLIAFLVFFSFIGIIFTLLSGLTFYTPIIIITALGPVVFFIYFSFQLLKTRVLKISFITFIALCVVTAFGFQLNHSYHQSIPTVNDHEVNLYQYQPFYAESLAVRLDEESSLSLDENLPVINGATALYPLYAAFFPGDVPRKTV
;
A
#
# COMPACT_ATOMS: atom_id res chain seq x y z
N MET A 1 -44.63 -21.01 5.61
CA MET A 1 -44.11 -22.30 6.09
C MET A 1 -43.35 -22.07 7.40
N LYS A 2 -43.88 -22.50 8.55
CA LYS A 2 -43.13 -22.45 9.82
C LYS A 2 -42.14 -23.62 9.81
N PHE A 3 -40.92 -23.37 9.37
CA PHE A 3 -39.86 -24.39 9.41
C PHE A 3 -39.60 -24.84 10.85
N ASN A 4 -39.41 -26.15 11.04
CA ASN A 4 -39.04 -26.74 12.32
C ASN A 4 -37.74 -26.13 12.83
N ILE A 5 -37.63 -25.96 14.14
CA ILE A 5 -36.46 -25.33 14.81
C ILE A 5 -35.16 -26.04 14.41
N GLY A 6 -35.16 -27.38 14.35
CA GLY A 6 -33.99 -28.15 13.89
C GLY A 6 -33.55 -27.81 12.47
N PHE A 7 -34.49 -27.54 11.56
CA PHE A 7 -34.16 -27.14 10.19
C PHE A 7 -33.52 -25.74 10.14
N LYS A 8 -34.00 -24.80 10.96
CA LYS A 8 -33.41 -23.46 11.06
C LYS A 8 -31.98 -23.51 11.60
N VAL A 9 -31.73 -24.32 12.62
CA VAL A 9 -30.41 -24.49 13.22
C VAL A 9 -29.44 -25.13 12.22
N PHE A 10 -29.86 -26.19 11.53
CA PHE A 10 -29.06 -26.83 10.50
C PHE A 10 -28.64 -25.85 9.39
N PHE A 11 -29.58 -25.06 8.87
CA PHE A 11 -29.29 -24.07 7.84
C PHE A 11 -28.37 -22.95 8.34
N SER A 12 -28.52 -22.53 9.59
CA SER A 12 -27.63 -21.54 10.21
C SER A 12 -26.20 -22.06 10.32
N ILE A 13 -26.01 -23.32 10.73
CA ILE A 13 -24.68 -23.94 10.82
C ILE A 13 -24.04 -24.05 9.43
N LEU A 14 -24.81 -24.48 8.44
CA LEU A 14 -24.35 -24.57 7.05
C LEU A 14 -23.90 -23.20 6.53
N LEU A 15 -24.69 -22.16 6.77
CA LEU A 15 -24.38 -20.79 6.36
C LEU A 15 -23.12 -20.24 7.05
N ILE A 16 -22.94 -20.52 8.35
CA ILE A 16 -21.73 -20.15 9.08
C ILE A 16 -20.51 -20.87 8.51
N ALA A 17 -20.59 -22.18 8.30
CA ALA A 17 -19.49 -22.96 7.75
C ALA A 17 -19.09 -22.45 6.35
N PHE A 18 -20.07 -22.15 5.51
CA PHE A 18 -19.85 -21.55 4.20
C PHE A 18 -19.16 -20.18 4.30
N LEU A 19 -19.69 -19.28 5.11
CA LEU A 19 -19.10 -17.94 5.28
C LEU A 19 -17.69 -18.00 5.85
N VAL A 20 -17.42 -18.85 6.84
CA VAL A 20 -16.09 -19.04 7.42
C VAL A 20 -15.10 -19.55 6.37
N PHE A 21 -15.50 -20.54 5.56
CA PHE A 21 -14.64 -21.08 4.50
C PHE A 21 -14.26 -20.02 3.47
N PHE A 22 -15.24 -19.28 2.95
CA PHE A 22 -14.97 -18.21 1.98
C PHE A 22 -14.18 -17.04 2.58
N SER A 23 -14.47 -16.69 3.83
CA SER A 23 -13.74 -15.62 4.53
C SER A 23 -12.30 -16.01 4.79
N PHE A 24 -12.04 -17.28 5.13
CA PHE A 24 -10.69 -17.79 5.31
C PHE A 24 -9.87 -17.69 4.02
N ILE A 25 -10.43 -18.10 2.88
CA ILE A 25 -9.80 -17.94 1.57
C ILE A 25 -9.54 -16.46 1.26
N GLY A 26 -10.54 -15.60 1.49
CA GLY A 26 -10.42 -14.16 1.27
C GLY A 26 -9.31 -13.52 2.12
N ILE A 27 -9.21 -13.89 3.40
CA ILE A 27 -8.17 -13.40 4.30
C ILE A 27 -6.78 -13.80 3.78
N ILE A 28 -6.58 -15.07 3.41
CA ILE A 28 -5.31 -15.53 2.83
C ILE A 28 -4.95 -14.69 1.60
N PHE A 29 -5.90 -14.50 0.68
CA PHE A 29 -5.66 -13.70 -0.52
C PHE A 29 -5.25 -12.26 -0.18
N THR A 30 -5.98 -11.58 0.72
CA THR A 30 -5.65 -10.20 1.11
C THR A 30 -4.28 -10.06 1.75
N LEU A 31 -3.85 -11.05 2.54
CA LEU A 31 -2.54 -11.06 3.18
C LEU A 31 -1.42 -11.26 2.15
N LEU A 32 -1.61 -12.15 1.17
CA LEU A 32 -0.63 -12.36 0.10
C LEU A 32 -0.50 -11.16 -0.84
N SER A 33 -1.60 -10.45 -1.10
CA SER A 33 -1.60 -9.28 -1.99
C SER A 33 -1.13 -7.98 -1.32
N GLY A 34 -0.84 -7.99 -0.01
CA GLY A 34 -0.51 -6.77 0.75
C GLY A 34 -1.71 -5.83 0.99
N LEU A 35 -2.93 -6.28 0.68
CA LEU A 35 -4.19 -5.52 0.75
C LEU A 35 -4.81 -5.59 2.15
N THR A 36 -4.03 -5.25 3.17
CA THR A 36 -4.39 -5.42 4.60
C THR A 36 -5.65 -4.66 5.01
N PHE A 37 -6.04 -3.62 4.27
CA PHE A 37 -7.28 -2.86 4.49
C PHE A 37 -8.56 -3.71 4.31
N TYR A 38 -8.54 -4.68 3.40
CA TYR A 38 -9.73 -5.48 3.09
C TYR A 38 -9.96 -6.62 4.08
N THR A 39 -8.94 -7.02 4.83
CA THR A 39 -9.03 -8.08 5.84
C THR A 39 -10.14 -7.86 6.89
N PRO A 40 -10.22 -6.69 7.58
CA PRO A 40 -11.31 -6.44 8.52
C PRO A 40 -12.68 -6.34 7.84
N ILE A 41 -12.76 -5.86 6.60
CA ILE A 41 -14.02 -5.77 5.84
C ILE A 41 -14.58 -7.17 5.61
N ILE A 42 -13.75 -8.12 5.18
CA ILE A 42 -14.13 -9.52 4.95
C ILE A 42 -14.74 -10.12 6.23
N ILE A 43 -14.07 -9.94 7.38
CA ILE A 43 -14.54 -10.46 8.67
C ILE A 43 -15.91 -9.87 9.05
N ILE A 44 -16.07 -8.54 8.92
CA ILE A 44 -17.32 -7.85 9.22
C ILE A 44 -18.45 -8.34 8.31
N THR A 45 -18.18 -8.47 7.01
CA THR A 45 -19.16 -8.98 6.04
C THR A 45 -19.50 -10.46 6.23
N ALA A 46 -18.63 -11.23 6.88
CA ALA A 46 -18.90 -12.62 7.23
C ALA A 46 -19.79 -12.73 8.47
N LEU A 47 -19.49 -11.94 9.52
CA LEU A 47 -20.20 -11.99 10.80
C LEU A 47 -21.57 -11.31 10.74
N GLY A 48 -21.69 -10.17 10.04
CA GLY A 48 -22.92 -9.39 9.97
C GLY A 48 -24.14 -10.22 9.54
N PRO A 49 -24.11 -10.87 8.36
CA PRO A 49 -25.21 -11.68 7.86
C PRO A 49 -25.61 -12.83 8.79
N VAL A 50 -24.65 -13.47 9.47
CA VAL A 50 -24.91 -14.52 10.46
C VAL A 50 -25.78 -13.98 11.59
N VAL A 51 -25.40 -12.83 12.15
CA VAL A 51 -26.14 -12.17 13.22
C VAL A 51 -27.56 -11.83 12.77
N PHE A 52 -27.71 -11.20 11.60
CA PHE A 52 -29.03 -10.88 11.04
C PHE A 52 -29.90 -12.13 10.79
N PHE A 53 -29.30 -13.22 10.32
CA PHE A 53 -29.99 -14.48 10.07
C PHE A 53 -30.53 -15.13 11.35
N ILE A 54 -29.78 -15.05 12.46
CA ILE A 54 -30.22 -15.52 13.78
C ILE A 54 -31.41 -14.67 14.25
N TYR A 55 -31.29 -13.35 14.25
CA TYR A 55 -32.38 -12.46 14.67
C TYR A 55 -33.65 -12.65 13.83
N PHE A 56 -33.50 -12.87 12.52
CA PHE A 56 -34.61 -13.16 11.62
C PHE A 56 -35.26 -14.53 11.91
N SER A 57 -34.45 -15.57 12.12
CA SER A 57 -34.92 -16.94 12.35
C SER A 57 -35.72 -17.10 13.64
N PHE A 58 -35.32 -16.38 14.70
CA PHE A 58 -35.97 -16.39 16.00
C PHE A 58 -37.05 -15.30 16.16
N GLN A 59 -37.28 -14.46 15.13
CA GLN A 59 -38.26 -13.37 15.16
C GLN A 59 -38.12 -12.43 16.37
N LEU A 60 -36.88 -12.27 16.87
CA LEU A 60 -36.60 -11.49 18.08
C LEU A 60 -36.86 -9.98 17.89
N LEU A 61 -36.94 -9.52 16.64
CA LEU A 61 -37.19 -8.14 16.27
C LEU A 61 -38.22 -8.07 15.13
N LYS A 62 -38.87 -6.91 15.00
CA LYS A 62 -39.76 -6.64 13.86
C LYS A 62 -38.97 -6.76 12.55
N THR A 63 -39.49 -7.55 11.62
CA THR A 63 -38.88 -7.81 10.30
C THR A 63 -38.57 -6.53 9.53
N ARG A 64 -39.36 -5.46 9.71
CA ARG A 64 -39.10 -4.15 9.09
C ARG A 64 -37.80 -3.51 9.59
N VAL A 65 -37.56 -3.55 10.90
CA VAL A 65 -36.36 -2.96 11.51
C VAL A 65 -35.13 -3.76 11.07
N LEU A 66 -35.20 -5.09 11.10
CA LEU A 66 -34.10 -5.95 10.63
C LEU A 66 -33.72 -5.70 9.17
N LYS A 67 -34.72 -5.54 8.27
CA LYS A 67 -34.46 -5.25 6.86
C LYS A 67 -33.78 -3.89 6.68
N ILE A 68 -34.25 -2.86 7.36
CA ILE A 68 -33.66 -1.52 7.28
C ILE A 68 -32.23 -1.56 7.81
N SER A 69 -31.99 -2.17 8.97
CA SER A 69 -30.64 -2.31 9.55
C SER A 69 -29.68 -3.09 8.64
N PHE A 70 -30.17 -4.13 7.97
CA PHE A 70 -29.36 -4.91 7.03
C PHE A 70 -28.98 -4.09 5.79
N ILE A 71 -29.92 -3.33 5.23
CA ILE A 71 -29.66 -2.44 4.10
C ILE A 71 -28.63 -1.37 4.48
N THR A 72 -28.78 -0.75 5.66
CA THR A 72 -27.82 0.25 6.14
C THR A 72 -26.43 -0.34 6.37
N PHE A 73 -26.36 -1.58 6.88
CA PHE A 73 -25.09 -2.29 7.07
C PHE A 73 -24.37 -2.52 5.73
N ILE A 74 -25.09 -3.04 4.72
CA ILE A 74 -24.52 -3.24 3.38
C ILE A 74 -24.09 -1.89 2.78
N ALA A 75 -24.91 -0.85 2.91
CA ALA A 75 -24.58 0.48 2.39
C ALA A 75 -23.28 1.02 2.99
N LEU A 76 -23.07 0.86 4.31
CA LEU A 76 -21.83 1.25 4.97
C LEU A 76 -20.61 0.48 4.44
N CYS A 77 -20.72 -0.85 4.28
CA CYS A 77 -19.65 -1.66 3.71
C CYS A 77 -19.29 -1.24 2.28
N VAL A 78 -20.28 -0.90 1.46
CA VAL A 78 -20.05 -0.44 0.08
C VAL A 78 -19.38 0.93 0.08
N VAL A 79 -19.86 1.88 0.90
CA VAL A 79 -19.28 3.22 0.99
C VAL A 79 -17.82 3.17 1.44
N THR A 80 -17.48 2.33 2.42
CA THR A 80 -16.10 2.21 2.89
C THR A 80 -15.18 1.59 1.84
N ALA A 81 -15.62 0.52 1.17
CA ALA A 81 -14.84 -0.10 0.09
C ALA A 81 -14.62 0.86 -1.09
N PHE A 82 -15.69 1.55 -1.51
CA PHE A 82 -15.62 2.50 -2.62
C PHE A 82 -14.77 3.73 -2.27
N GLY A 83 -14.89 4.24 -1.04
CA GLY A 83 -14.07 5.35 -0.54
C GLY A 83 -12.58 5.01 -0.53
N PHE A 84 -12.22 3.80 -0.12
CA PHE A 84 -10.83 3.34 -0.19
C PHE A 84 -10.33 3.22 -1.62
N GLN A 85 -11.13 2.64 -2.52
CA GLN A 85 -10.75 2.52 -3.93
C GLN A 85 -10.54 3.90 -4.57
N LEU A 86 -11.41 4.86 -4.30
CA LEU A 86 -11.27 6.23 -4.79
C LEU A 86 -10.02 6.91 -4.24
N ASN A 87 -9.74 6.76 -2.94
CA ASN A 87 -8.54 7.30 -2.32
C ASN A 87 -7.27 6.67 -2.92
N HIS A 88 -7.25 5.35 -3.11
CA HIS A 88 -6.14 4.65 -3.72
C HIS A 88 -5.90 5.11 -5.16
N SER A 89 -6.96 5.21 -5.96
CA SER A 89 -6.86 5.72 -7.34
C SER A 89 -6.45 7.19 -7.39
N TYR A 90 -6.85 8.00 -6.41
CA TYR A 90 -6.39 9.39 -6.30
C TYR A 90 -4.89 9.46 -5.98
N HIS A 91 -4.38 8.64 -5.05
CA HIS A 91 -2.95 8.60 -4.77
C HIS A 91 -2.14 8.05 -5.95
N GLN A 92 -2.69 7.11 -6.72
CA GLN A 92 -2.06 6.63 -7.96
C GLN A 92 -2.08 7.65 -9.10
N SER A 93 -3.06 8.57 -9.13
CA SER A 93 -3.15 9.61 -10.15
C SER A 93 -2.26 10.81 -9.89
N ILE A 94 -1.74 10.96 -8.66
CA ILE A 94 -0.69 11.93 -8.38
C ILE A 94 0.58 11.41 -9.06
N PRO A 95 1.13 12.12 -10.06
CA PRO A 95 2.42 11.77 -10.62
C PRO A 95 3.46 12.00 -9.53
N THR A 96 3.80 10.95 -8.80
CA THR A 96 5.04 10.93 -8.06
C THR A 96 6.13 11.08 -9.12
N VAL A 97 6.98 12.10 -8.97
CA VAL A 97 8.28 12.06 -9.64
C VAL A 97 8.86 10.74 -9.17
N ASN A 98 8.95 9.78 -10.09
CA ASN A 98 9.37 8.41 -9.81
C ASN A 98 10.49 8.45 -8.77
N ASP A 99 10.55 7.44 -7.91
CA ASP A 99 11.70 7.15 -7.05
C ASP A 99 12.97 6.81 -7.88
N HIS A 100 13.16 7.45 -9.03
CA HIS A 100 14.45 7.76 -9.62
C HIS A 100 15.20 8.67 -8.63
N GLU A 101 15.57 8.10 -7.49
CA GLU A 101 16.89 8.34 -6.97
C GLU A 101 17.84 8.37 -8.16
N VAL A 102 18.55 9.47 -8.31
CA VAL A 102 19.50 9.63 -9.41
C VAL A 102 20.42 8.42 -9.36
N ASN A 103 20.53 7.68 -10.46
CA ASN A 103 21.37 6.49 -10.50
C ASN A 103 22.82 6.91 -10.24
N LEU A 104 23.31 6.61 -9.03
CA LEU A 104 24.60 7.07 -8.54
C LEU A 104 25.75 6.56 -9.42
N TYR A 105 25.59 5.38 -10.04
CA TYR A 105 26.59 4.82 -10.95
C TYR A 105 26.78 5.69 -12.20
N GLN A 106 25.74 6.38 -12.65
CA GLN A 106 25.84 7.27 -13.81
C GLN A 106 26.70 8.51 -13.53
N TYR A 107 26.81 8.92 -12.27
CA TYR A 107 27.62 10.08 -11.86
C TYR A 107 28.85 9.67 -11.05
N GLN A 108 29.24 8.40 -11.10
CA GLN A 108 30.37 7.90 -10.32
C GLN A 108 31.66 8.68 -10.68
N PRO A 109 32.35 9.28 -9.70
CA PRO A 109 33.65 9.91 -9.93
C PRO A 109 34.67 8.90 -10.45
N PHE A 110 35.59 9.35 -11.29
CA PHE A 110 36.67 8.51 -11.89
C PHE A 110 36.20 7.41 -12.86
N TYR A 111 34.90 7.30 -13.14
CA TYR A 111 34.39 6.42 -14.20
C TYR A 111 34.48 7.11 -15.57
N ALA A 112 34.99 6.40 -16.58
CA ALA A 112 35.22 6.93 -17.92
C ALA A 112 33.93 7.42 -18.60
N GLU A 113 32.85 6.65 -18.46
CA GLU A 113 31.54 6.91 -19.06
C GLU A 113 30.57 7.58 -18.07
N SER A 114 31.10 8.40 -17.15
CA SER A 114 30.30 9.17 -16.20
C SER A 114 29.60 10.33 -16.90
N LEU A 115 28.35 10.61 -16.49
CA LEU A 115 27.60 11.81 -16.90
C LEU A 115 28.10 13.09 -16.21
N ALA A 116 29.00 12.97 -15.23
CA ALA A 116 29.64 14.13 -14.61
C ALA A 116 30.54 14.85 -15.64
N VAL A 117 30.32 16.16 -15.79
CA VAL A 117 31.10 17.00 -16.72
C VAL A 117 32.57 17.00 -16.31
N ARG A 118 33.44 16.72 -17.27
CA ARG A 118 34.89 16.85 -17.12
C ARG A 118 35.33 18.20 -17.69
N LEU A 119 36.23 18.87 -16.99
CA LEU A 119 36.85 20.09 -17.50
C LEU A 119 38.05 19.69 -18.35
N ASP A 120 38.17 20.28 -19.55
CA ASP A 120 39.34 20.11 -20.42
C ASP A 120 40.56 20.92 -19.91
N GLU A 121 40.31 21.88 -19.01
CA GLU A 121 41.30 22.78 -18.42
C GLU A 121 41.34 22.61 -16.89
N GLU A 122 42.43 23.04 -16.28
CA GLU A 122 42.57 23.00 -14.83
C GLU A 122 41.50 23.88 -14.15
N SER A 123 40.88 23.34 -13.09
CA SER A 123 39.86 24.08 -12.34
C SER A 123 40.47 25.33 -11.71
N SER A 124 39.88 26.49 -11.97
CA SER A 124 40.25 27.75 -11.31
C SER A 124 40.00 27.76 -9.80
N LEU A 125 39.18 26.82 -9.30
CA LEU A 125 38.85 26.64 -7.89
C LEU A 125 39.42 25.29 -7.41
N SER A 126 40.36 25.34 -6.48
CA SER A 126 40.85 24.19 -5.70
C SER A 126 40.53 24.39 -4.22
N LEU A 127 39.97 23.37 -3.58
CA LEU A 127 39.64 23.38 -2.15
C LEU A 127 40.48 22.34 -1.44
N ASP A 128 41.62 22.75 -0.88
CA ASP A 128 42.53 21.86 -0.14
C ASP A 128 42.20 21.76 1.36
N GLU A 129 41.54 22.80 1.91
CA GLU A 129 41.18 22.91 3.32
C GLU A 129 39.74 23.44 3.47
N ASN A 130 39.08 23.14 4.60
CA ASN A 130 37.68 23.52 4.90
C ASN A 130 36.65 23.01 3.87
N LEU A 131 36.71 21.71 3.55
CA LEU A 131 35.79 21.07 2.60
C LEU A 131 34.32 21.23 3.03
N PRO A 132 33.42 21.60 2.10
CA PRO A 132 32.00 21.75 2.41
C PRO A 132 31.38 20.39 2.76
N VAL A 133 30.71 20.34 3.92
CA VAL A 133 29.92 19.17 4.33
C VAL A 133 28.53 19.29 3.71
N ILE A 134 28.26 18.51 2.67
CA ILE A 134 26.95 18.48 2.00
C ILE A 134 26.08 17.41 2.67
N ASN A 135 24.83 17.76 3.00
CA ASN A 135 23.85 16.77 3.41
C ASN A 135 23.60 15.80 2.25
N GLY A 136 23.95 14.53 2.44
CA GLY A 136 23.93 13.47 1.42
C GLY A 136 22.53 13.01 1.01
N ALA A 137 21.60 13.95 0.78
CA ALA A 137 20.37 13.63 0.08
C ALA A 137 20.72 13.12 -1.31
N THR A 138 20.25 11.92 -1.66
CA THR A 138 20.59 11.20 -2.91
C THR A 138 20.38 12.07 -4.17
N ALA A 139 19.42 13.00 -4.13
CA ALA A 139 19.14 13.94 -5.21
C ALA A 139 20.30 14.93 -5.51
N LEU A 140 21.17 15.22 -4.53
CA LEU A 140 22.30 16.15 -4.66
C LEU A 140 23.62 15.45 -5.02
N TYR A 141 23.61 14.12 -5.20
CA TYR A 141 24.82 13.38 -5.56
C TYR A 141 25.51 13.87 -6.85
N PRO A 142 24.80 14.24 -7.94
CA PRO A 142 25.45 14.79 -9.14
C PRO A 142 26.26 16.06 -8.87
N LEU A 143 25.78 16.91 -7.94
CA LEU A 143 26.47 18.13 -7.53
C LEU A 143 27.75 17.80 -6.77
N TYR A 144 27.69 16.82 -5.87
CA TYR A 144 28.88 16.32 -5.16
C TYR A 144 29.90 15.72 -6.14
N ALA A 145 29.46 14.88 -7.07
CA ALA A 145 30.34 14.22 -8.04
C ALA A 145 31.10 15.21 -8.95
N ALA A 146 30.50 16.37 -9.24
CA ALA A 146 31.12 17.41 -10.07
C ALA A 146 32.37 18.05 -9.43
N PHE A 147 32.52 18.00 -8.09
CA PHE A 147 33.73 18.49 -7.40
C PHE A 147 34.92 17.54 -7.48
N PHE A 148 34.72 16.31 -7.97
CA PHE A 148 35.78 15.30 -8.13
C PHE A 148 35.93 14.93 -9.61
N PRO A 149 36.28 15.89 -10.49
CA PRO A 149 36.57 15.58 -11.88
C PRO A 149 37.71 14.57 -11.95
N GLY A 150 37.52 13.55 -12.80
CA GLY A 150 38.23 12.27 -12.75
C GLY A 150 39.74 12.26 -13.02
N ASP A 151 40.43 13.38 -12.94
CA ASP A 151 41.86 13.51 -13.24
C ASP A 151 42.64 14.11 -12.05
N VAL A 152 42.59 13.44 -10.89
CA VAL A 152 43.61 13.66 -9.86
C VAL A 152 44.89 12.98 -10.35
N PRO A 153 45.99 13.70 -10.65
CA PRO A 153 47.25 13.05 -10.99
C PRO A 153 47.68 12.19 -9.81
N ARG A 154 47.95 10.90 -10.07
CA ARG A 154 48.59 9.99 -9.12
C ARG A 154 49.87 10.64 -8.60
N LYS A 155 49.83 11.20 -7.39
CA LYS A 155 51.06 11.38 -6.63
C LYS A 155 51.50 9.99 -6.20
N THR A 156 52.40 9.40 -6.99
CA THR A 156 53.22 8.26 -6.58
C THR A 156 53.96 8.65 -5.32
N VAL A 157 53.60 8.03 -4.19
CA VAL A 157 54.40 7.98 -2.96
C VAL A 157 55.53 6.99 -3.18
#